data_AF-A0AAX4KA12-F1
#
_entry.id   AF-A0AAX4KA12-F1
#
_cell.length_a   1.000
_cell.length_b   1.000
_cell.length_c   1.000
_cell.angle_alpha   90.00
_cell.angle_beta   90.00
_cell.angle_gamma   90.00
#
_symmetry.space_group_name_H-M   'P 1'
#
loop_
_entity.id
_entity.type
_entity.pdbx_description
1 polymer ?
#
loop_
_entity_poly.entity_id
_entity_poly.type
_entity_poly.pdbx_seq_one_letter_code
_entity_poly.pdbx_strand_id
1 'polypeptide(L)'
;MSNRDPPIILHSTPPLDPLPCSDPESLYLASYLQLACPGRWAIKTGWWGDKGGKLPYITHLNHHIRQNHLTSLPLIEDPDEWLSREDKVDAECWKAYIEQNVIDLVNHTYYSLPPNYPQTIAKAQLQNLQFPENQYIPQRIKSIVRSRLQYVGLWGLGGLNGGDAIDEDRKRLDEAFVVGPAGTLAPRAWSGWTAGRDAEERRKKWGEQELEEKIRSVFDPIVRRLGDELYFFENRPTTMDLLLFAQLTFILTPTLPNPLFPNLIRSHYPTLVSHHDRILSLLLQNQSWSSIPRLTTPTSTTQKTYIDSFKSLFFDSPIPVQSEDKDDEKKKSEQEKKFRRGRWLWFAGASVAMIGYLLGSGIVSFEFASEHEEEEEEQVVFDDDEDEE
;
A
#
# COMPACT_ATOMS: atom_id res chain seq x y z
N MET A 1 -25.26 10.98 -29.77
CA MET A 1 -25.59 11.45 -28.41
C MET A 1 -24.39 12.21 -27.88
N SER A 2 -24.56 13.47 -27.46
CA SER A 2 -23.45 14.37 -27.14
C SER A 2 -22.55 13.77 -26.05
N ASN A 3 -21.26 13.68 -26.37
CA ASN A 3 -20.14 13.20 -25.55
C ASN A 3 -19.89 14.17 -24.38
N ARG A 4 -20.84 14.28 -23.46
CA ARG A 4 -20.68 15.06 -22.23
C ARG A 4 -20.27 14.10 -21.13
N ASP A 5 -19.12 14.37 -20.53
CA ASP A 5 -18.70 13.70 -19.31
C ASP A 5 -19.84 13.77 -18.28
N PRO A 6 -20.05 12.69 -17.50
CA PRO A 6 -21.07 12.70 -16.47
C PRO A 6 -20.79 13.81 -15.45
N PRO A 7 -21.84 14.39 -14.85
CA PRO A 7 -21.70 15.52 -13.94
C PRO A 7 -20.87 15.16 -12.70
N ILE A 8 -20.90 13.90 -12.25
CA ILE A 8 -20.16 13.41 -11.10
C ILE A 8 -19.05 12.46 -11.57
N ILE A 9 -17.83 12.72 -11.12
CA ILE A 9 -16.67 11.88 -11.38
C ILE A 9 -16.05 11.47 -10.05
N LEU A 10 -15.95 10.16 -9.84
CA LEU A 10 -15.22 9.55 -8.73
C LEU A 10 -13.76 9.31 -9.16
N HIS A 11 -12.83 9.99 -8.50
CA HIS A 11 -11.39 9.74 -8.66
C HIS A 11 -10.96 8.71 -7.64
N SER A 12 -10.81 7.48 -8.11
CA SER A 12 -10.49 6.28 -7.31
C SER A 12 -9.01 5.93 -7.37
N THR A 13 -8.60 4.99 -6.52
CA THR A 13 -7.27 4.36 -6.64
C THR A 13 -7.16 3.53 -7.93
N PRO A 14 -5.94 3.12 -8.34
CA PRO A 14 -5.76 2.22 -9.47
C PRO A 14 -6.60 0.93 -9.33
N PRO A 15 -7.08 0.34 -10.45
CA PRO A 15 -7.91 -0.86 -10.42
C PRO A 15 -7.15 -2.08 -9.90
N LEU A 16 -7.87 -2.99 -9.22
CA LEU A 16 -7.38 -4.29 -8.77
C LEU A 16 -8.30 -5.37 -9.33
N ASP A 17 -7.90 -6.03 -10.42
CA ASP A 17 -8.80 -6.94 -11.14
C ASP A 17 -9.42 -8.03 -10.23
N PRO A 18 -10.74 -8.29 -10.33
CA PRO A 18 -11.72 -7.70 -11.26
C PRO A 18 -12.38 -6.41 -10.76
N LEU A 19 -11.95 -5.88 -9.62
CA LEU A 19 -12.50 -4.68 -8.99
C LEU A 19 -12.08 -3.40 -9.73
N PRO A 20 -12.91 -2.34 -9.67
CA PRO A 20 -12.62 -1.11 -10.38
C PRO A 20 -11.56 -0.25 -9.70
N CYS A 21 -11.24 -0.54 -8.44
CA CYS A 21 -10.31 0.18 -7.57
C CYS A 21 -9.63 -0.79 -6.59
N SER A 22 -8.54 -0.35 -5.97
CA SER A 22 -7.67 -1.11 -5.05
C SER A 22 -7.83 -0.69 -3.59
N ASP A 23 -8.97 -0.12 -3.23
CA ASP A 23 -9.30 0.32 -1.88
C ASP A 23 -10.82 0.19 -1.62
N PRO A 24 -11.21 -0.07 -0.37
CA PRO A 24 -12.61 -0.21 -0.01
C PRO A 24 -13.35 1.13 0.08
N GLU A 25 -12.68 2.26 0.34
CA GLU A 25 -13.32 3.59 0.37
C GLU A 25 -13.85 3.97 -1.02
N SER A 26 -13.07 3.71 -2.09
CA SER A 26 -13.53 3.92 -3.47
C SER A 26 -14.66 2.96 -3.85
N LEU A 27 -14.63 1.70 -3.40
CA LEU A 27 -15.72 0.76 -3.61
C LEU A 27 -17.00 1.23 -2.95
N TYR A 28 -16.90 1.74 -1.72
CA TYR A 28 -18.02 2.31 -0.99
C TYR A 28 -18.64 3.49 -1.75
N LEU A 29 -17.82 4.46 -2.18
CA LEU A 29 -18.31 5.61 -2.93
C LEU A 29 -18.88 5.22 -4.29
N ALA A 30 -18.28 4.26 -4.99
CA ALA A 30 -18.82 3.72 -6.24
C ALA A 30 -20.19 3.07 -6.02
N SER A 31 -20.33 2.27 -4.96
CA SER A 31 -21.58 1.62 -4.59
C SER A 31 -22.66 2.63 -4.18
N TYR A 32 -22.28 3.65 -3.41
CA TYR A 32 -23.14 4.77 -3.03
C TYR A 32 -23.65 5.53 -4.26
N LEU A 33 -22.75 5.92 -5.17
CA LEU A 33 -23.14 6.65 -6.38
C LEU A 33 -23.99 5.80 -7.32
N GLN A 34 -23.73 4.49 -7.38
CA GLN A 34 -24.54 3.56 -8.16
C GLN A 34 -25.96 3.43 -7.61
N LEU A 35 -26.12 3.43 -6.28
CA LEU A 35 -27.44 3.38 -5.64
C LEU A 35 -28.17 4.73 -5.74
N ALA A 36 -27.47 5.84 -5.45
CA ALA A 36 -28.05 7.16 -5.28
C ALA A 36 -28.24 7.96 -6.58
N CYS A 37 -27.46 7.67 -7.63
CA CYS A 37 -27.51 8.41 -8.89
C CYS A 37 -27.10 7.56 -10.12
N PRO A 38 -27.76 6.41 -10.37
CA PRO A 38 -27.37 5.49 -11.43
C PRO A 38 -27.31 6.19 -12.80
N GLY A 39 -26.23 5.94 -13.55
CA GLY A 39 -26.02 6.48 -14.90
C GLY A 39 -25.64 7.96 -15.00
N ARG A 40 -25.48 8.68 -13.88
CA ARG A 40 -25.06 10.10 -13.83
C ARG A 40 -23.65 10.31 -13.26
N TRP A 41 -22.90 9.23 -13.14
CA TRP A 41 -21.54 9.25 -12.60
C TRP A 41 -20.61 8.37 -13.45
N ALA A 42 -19.31 8.61 -13.35
CA ALA A 42 -18.28 7.71 -13.85
C ALA A 42 -17.11 7.62 -12.87
N ILE A 43 -16.35 6.54 -13.00
CA ILE A 43 -15.11 6.33 -12.27
C ILE A 43 -13.90 6.68 -13.15
N LYS A 44 -12.92 7.35 -12.55
CA LYS A 44 -11.64 7.67 -13.14
C LYS A 44 -10.54 7.31 -12.14
N THR A 45 -9.38 6.87 -12.63
CA THR A 45 -8.21 6.71 -11.75
C THR A 45 -7.62 8.07 -11.43
N GLY A 46 -7.60 8.43 -10.15
CA GLY A 46 -7.00 9.67 -9.65
C GLY A 46 -5.48 9.55 -9.51
N TRP A 47 -4.80 10.70 -9.46
CA TRP A 47 -3.36 10.75 -9.19
C TRP A 47 -3.08 10.97 -7.70
N TRP A 48 -2.09 10.28 -7.15
CA TRP A 48 -1.70 10.40 -5.74
C TRP A 48 -1.11 11.76 -5.34
N GLY A 49 -0.77 12.60 -6.32
CA GLY A 49 -0.34 13.99 -6.10
C GLY A 49 -1.50 15.00 -6.06
N ASP A 50 -2.70 14.60 -6.49
CA ASP A 50 -3.84 15.51 -6.54
C ASP A 50 -4.46 15.72 -5.16
N LYS A 51 -5.01 16.92 -4.94
CA LYS A 51 -5.88 17.25 -3.78
C LYS A 51 -5.32 16.82 -2.42
N GLY A 52 -4.02 17.02 -2.19
CA GLY A 52 -3.35 16.68 -0.92
C GLY A 52 -2.94 15.22 -0.81
N GLY A 53 -3.05 14.45 -1.89
CA GLY A 53 -2.61 13.06 -2.00
C GLY A 53 -3.45 12.06 -1.22
N LYS A 54 -4.70 12.42 -0.94
CA LYS A 54 -5.73 11.50 -0.43
C LYS A 54 -6.61 11.04 -1.60
N LEU A 55 -6.62 9.74 -1.86
CA LEU A 55 -7.60 9.07 -2.71
C LEU A 55 -8.49 8.20 -1.80
N PRO A 56 -9.78 8.02 -2.14
CA PRO A 56 -10.51 8.64 -3.26
C PRO A 56 -10.94 10.09 -3.01
N TYR A 57 -11.32 10.78 -4.08
CA TYR A 57 -12.04 12.05 -4.00
C TYR A 57 -13.09 12.19 -5.10
N ILE A 58 -14.09 13.05 -4.88
CA ILE A 58 -15.19 13.26 -5.84
C ILE A 58 -15.10 14.67 -6.43
N THR A 59 -15.43 14.79 -7.71
CA THR A 59 -15.64 16.06 -8.39
C THR A 59 -17.03 16.11 -9.02
N HIS A 60 -17.73 17.22 -8.83
CA HIS A 60 -18.97 17.53 -9.54
C HIS A 60 -18.73 18.73 -10.45
N LEU A 61 -18.97 18.57 -11.76
CA LEU A 61 -18.68 19.59 -12.77
C LEU A 61 -17.24 20.13 -12.66
N ASN A 62 -16.27 19.23 -12.46
CA ASN A 62 -14.84 19.52 -12.23
C ASN A 62 -14.50 20.29 -10.93
N HIS A 63 -15.47 20.53 -10.04
CA HIS A 63 -15.22 21.10 -8.72
C HIS A 63 -15.15 19.99 -7.66
N HIS A 64 -14.11 20.05 -6.82
CA HIS A 64 -13.94 19.08 -5.74
C HIS A 64 -15.03 19.23 -4.68
N ILE A 65 -15.65 18.11 -4.30
CA ILE A 65 -16.67 18.03 -3.27
C ILE A 65 -16.24 17.07 -2.18
N ARG A 66 -16.50 17.45 -0.92
CA ARG A 66 -16.32 16.58 0.24
C ARG A 66 -17.46 15.58 0.33
N GLN A 67 -17.18 14.37 0.80
CA GLN A 67 -18.19 13.31 0.95
C GLN A 67 -19.42 13.75 1.75
N ASN A 68 -19.24 14.52 2.83
CA ASN A 68 -20.35 15.01 3.67
C ASN A 68 -21.31 15.96 2.94
N HIS A 69 -20.90 16.51 1.80
CA HIS A 69 -21.74 17.42 1.00
C HIS A 69 -22.45 16.70 -0.15
N LEU A 70 -22.27 15.38 -0.32
CA LEU A 70 -22.93 14.63 -1.40
C LEU A 70 -24.45 14.68 -1.30
N THR A 71 -24.99 14.52 -0.09
CA THR A 71 -26.44 14.58 0.18
C THR A 71 -27.05 15.96 -0.11
N SER A 72 -26.23 17.01 -0.22
CA SER A 72 -26.71 18.35 -0.59
C SER A 72 -26.90 18.54 -2.10
N LEU A 73 -26.42 17.59 -2.93
CA LEU A 73 -26.54 17.68 -4.37
C LEU A 73 -27.94 17.23 -4.82
N PRO A 74 -28.64 18.02 -5.64
CA PRO A 74 -30.01 17.69 -6.07
C PRO A 74 -30.08 16.48 -7.01
N LEU A 75 -28.95 15.97 -7.48
CA LEU A 75 -28.87 14.79 -8.34
C LEU A 75 -28.72 13.48 -7.57
N ILE A 76 -28.49 13.54 -6.25
CA ILE A 76 -28.19 12.40 -5.39
C ILE A 76 -29.41 12.16 -4.49
N GLU A 77 -29.99 10.98 -4.58
CA GLU A 77 -31.02 10.51 -3.65
C GLU A 77 -30.33 9.88 -2.44
N ASP A 78 -30.60 10.39 -1.23
CA ASP A 78 -29.95 9.89 -0.02
C ASP A 78 -30.51 8.49 0.34
N PRO A 79 -29.69 7.42 0.36
CA PRO A 79 -30.13 6.08 0.73
C PRO A 79 -30.73 6.00 2.13
N ASP A 80 -30.36 6.91 3.02
CA ASP A 80 -30.78 6.93 4.42
C ASP A 80 -31.97 7.89 4.65
N GLU A 81 -32.49 8.55 3.62
CA GLU A 81 -33.51 9.61 3.79
C GLU A 81 -34.74 9.11 4.57
N TRP A 82 -35.19 7.89 4.25
CA TRP A 82 -36.38 7.23 4.77
C TRP A 82 -36.24 6.71 6.21
N LEU A 83 -35.03 6.68 6.77
CA LEU A 83 -34.80 6.20 8.15
C LEU A 83 -35.37 7.17 9.19
N SER A 84 -35.87 6.63 10.30
CA SER A 84 -36.22 7.44 11.48
C SER A 84 -34.99 8.13 12.04
N ARG A 85 -35.17 9.18 12.85
CA ARG A 85 -34.06 9.83 13.55
C ARG A 85 -33.32 8.86 14.47
N GLU A 86 -34.05 7.95 15.11
CA GLU A 86 -33.48 6.90 15.98
C GLU A 86 -32.65 5.92 15.16
N ASP A 87 -33.20 5.44 14.04
CA ASP A 87 -32.50 4.54 13.12
C ASP A 87 -31.25 5.18 12.50
N LYS A 88 -31.28 6.48 12.19
CA LYS A 88 -30.10 7.21 11.69
C LYS A 88 -28.98 7.24 12.71
N VAL A 89 -29.31 7.42 13.99
CA VAL A 89 -28.31 7.41 15.07
C VAL A 89 -27.73 6.00 15.23
N ASP A 90 -28.59 4.97 15.20
CA ASP A 90 -28.15 3.58 15.29
C ASP A 90 -27.27 3.20 14.09
N ALA A 91 -27.65 3.58 12.88
CA ALA A 91 -26.84 3.39 11.66
C ALA A 91 -25.46 4.06 11.78
N GLU A 92 -25.38 5.27 12.34
CA GLU A 92 -24.11 5.96 12.57
C GLU A 92 -23.23 5.24 13.59
N CYS A 93 -23.81 4.74 14.69
CA CYS A 93 -23.10 3.94 15.68
C CYS A 93 -22.48 2.69 15.05
N TRP A 94 -23.24 1.99 14.21
CA TRP A 94 -22.74 0.79 13.54
C TRP A 94 -21.74 1.08 12.42
N LYS A 95 -21.89 2.18 11.68
CA LYS A 95 -20.86 2.63 10.73
C LYS A 95 -19.55 2.88 11.45
N ALA A 96 -19.58 3.60 12.58
CA ALA A 96 -18.39 3.81 13.41
C ALA A 96 -17.78 2.47 13.90
N TYR A 97 -18.61 1.49 14.28
CA TYR A 97 -18.15 0.16 14.64
C TYR A 97 -17.44 -0.57 13.47
N ILE A 98 -18.01 -0.50 12.26
CA ILE A 98 -17.41 -1.09 11.05
C ILE A 98 -16.08 -0.38 10.72
N GLU A 99 -16.05 0.95 10.77
CA GLU A 99 -14.86 1.77 10.52
C GLU A 99 -13.73 1.50 11.51
N GLN A 100 -14.07 1.20 12.76
CA GLN A 100 -13.09 0.92 13.80
C GLN A 100 -12.57 -0.52 13.76
N ASN A 101 -13.40 -1.50 13.40
CA ASN A 101 -13.04 -2.91 13.56
C ASN A 101 -12.85 -3.65 12.23
N VAL A 102 -13.80 -3.55 11.31
CA VAL A 102 -13.79 -4.29 10.04
C VAL A 102 -12.68 -3.78 9.13
N ILE A 103 -12.55 -2.45 9.03
CA ILE A 103 -11.49 -1.81 8.22
C ILE A 103 -10.11 -2.27 8.67
N ASP A 104 -9.89 -2.46 9.97
CA ASP A 104 -8.59 -2.88 10.50
C ASP A 104 -8.27 -4.34 10.16
N LEU A 105 -9.27 -5.23 10.16
CA LEU A 105 -9.10 -6.61 9.70
C LEU A 105 -8.83 -6.69 8.18
N VAL A 106 -9.54 -5.87 7.39
CA VAL A 106 -9.31 -5.76 5.94
C VAL A 106 -7.88 -5.27 5.67
N ASN A 107 -7.48 -4.19 6.32
CA ASN A 107 -6.14 -3.62 6.18
C ASN A 107 -5.05 -4.59 6.65
N HIS A 108 -5.28 -5.32 7.74
CA HIS A 108 -4.39 -6.38 8.20
C HIS A 108 -4.16 -7.43 7.11
N THR A 109 -5.24 -7.94 6.54
CA THR A 109 -5.19 -8.98 5.51
C THR A 109 -4.37 -8.55 4.30
N TYR A 110 -4.42 -7.26 3.94
CA TYR A 110 -3.75 -6.74 2.76
C TYR A 110 -2.34 -6.22 3.00
N TYR A 111 -2.09 -5.54 4.12
CA TYR A 111 -0.83 -4.83 4.37
C TYR A 111 0.10 -5.54 5.36
N SER A 112 -0.48 -6.30 6.29
CA SER A 112 0.27 -6.99 7.34
C SER A 112 0.59 -8.44 6.97
N LEU A 113 -0.28 -9.13 6.22
CA LEU A 113 0.03 -10.49 5.77
C LEU A 113 1.11 -10.45 4.67
N PRO A 114 2.28 -11.09 4.88
CA PRO A 114 3.43 -10.97 3.99
C PRO A 114 3.19 -11.31 2.51
N PRO A 115 2.42 -12.37 2.15
CA PRO A 115 2.25 -12.70 0.75
C PRO A 115 1.25 -11.77 0.04
N ASN A 116 0.30 -11.19 0.77
CA ASN A 116 -0.81 -10.45 0.18
C ASN A 116 -0.37 -9.08 -0.36
N TYR A 117 0.33 -8.27 0.45
CA TYR A 117 0.72 -6.91 0.06
C TYR A 117 1.49 -6.83 -1.28
N PRO A 118 2.66 -7.49 -1.44
CA PRO A 118 3.47 -7.35 -2.64
C PRO A 118 2.80 -7.93 -3.89
N GLN A 119 1.98 -8.97 -3.74
CA GLN A 119 1.40 -9.71 -4.87
C GLN A 119 0.05 -9.13 -5.33
N THR A 120 -0.63 -8.34 -4.49
CA THR A 120 -1.96 -7.77 -4.80
C THR A 120 -1.93 -6.25 -4.88
N ILE A 121 -2.23 -5.54 -3.79
CA ILE A 121 -2.41 -4.09 -3.76
C ILE A 121 -1.17 -3.34 -4.20
N ALA A 122 0.03 -3.74 -3.75
CA ALA A 122 1.25 -3.04 -4.14
C ALA A 122 1.47 -3.09 -5.65
N LYS A 123 1.19 -4.23 -6.28
CA LYS A 123 1.29 -4.38 -7.73
C LYS A 123 0.30 -3.46 -8.46
N ALA A 124 -0.94 -3.37 -7.97
CA ALA A 124 -1.97 -2.52 -8.57
C ALA A 124 -1.72 -1.01 -8.35
N GLN A 125 -1.48 -0.59 -7.11
CA GLN A 125 -1.36 0.82 -6.74
C GLN A 125 -0.08 1.48 -7.24
N LEU A 126 1.01 0.72 -7.34
CA LEU A 126 2.34 1.27 -7.59
C LEU A 126 2.76 1.15 -9.08
N GLN A 127 1.95 0.49 -9.92
CA GLN A 127 2.31 0.18 -11.32
C GLN A 127 2.70 1.41 -12.14
N ASN A 128 2.01 2.53 -11.94
CA ASN A 128 2.16 3.74 -12.76
C ASN A 128 2.98 4.83 -12.08
N LEU A 129 3.59 4.54 -10.91
CA LEU A 129 4.38 5.53 -10.19
C LEU A 129 5.74 5.72 -10.87
N GLN A 130 6.08 6.99 -11.12
CA GLN A 130 7.40 7.37 -11.64
C GLN A 130 8.28 7.90 -10.51
N PHE A 131 9.58 8.03 -10.76
CA PHE A 131 10.46 8.73 -9.83
C PHE A 131 10.09 10.22 -9.76
N PRO A 132 10.06 10.86 -8.57
CA PRO A 132 10.44 10.34 -7.24
C PRO A 132 9.28 9.69 -6.46
N GLU A 133 8.08 9.69 -7.01
CA GLU A 133 6.85 9.23 -6.35
C GLU A 133 6.87 7.75 -5.95
N ASN A 134 7.49 6.91 -6.76
CA ASN A 134 7.67 5.49 -6.48
C ASN A 134 8.50 5.19 -5.22
N GLN A 135 9.25 6.16 -4.67
CA GLN A 135 10.02 5.98 -3.43
C GLN A 135 9.22 6.32 -2.18
N TYR A 136 8.54 7.46 -2.15
CA TYR A 136 7.88 7.95 -0.93
C TYR A 136 6.42 7.51 -0.80
N ILE A 137 5.68 7.32 -1.91
CA ILE A 137 4.25 6.96 -1.84
C ILE A 137 4.02 5.58 -1.21
N PRO A 138 4.70 4.49 -1.63
CA PRO A 138 4.50 3.19 -1.00
C PRO A 138 4.81 3.23 0.51
N GLN A 139 5.88 3.91 0.88
CA GLN A 139 6.29 4.06 2.28
C GLN A 139 5.25 4.83 3.10
N ARG A 140 4.71 5.92 2.54
CA ARG A 140 3.67 6.75 3.17
C ARG A 140 2.37 5.96 3.38
N ILE A 141 1.89 5.24 2.36
CA ILE A 141 0.67 4.44 2.48
C ILE A 141 0.85 3.36 3.55
N LYS A 142 1.97 2.61 3.46
CA LYS A 142 2.26 1.53 4.41
C LYS A 142 2.47 2.05 5.83
N SER A 143 3.10 3.21 6.02
CA SER A 143 3.35 3.76 7.37
C SER A 143 2.05 4.19 8.07
N ILE A 144 1.11 4.79 7.34
CA ILE A 144 -0.20 5.17 7.87
C ILE A 144 -0.94 3.90 8.33
N VAL A 145 -1.07 2.90 7.46
CA VAL A 145 -1.76 1.65 7.80
C VAL A 145 -1.06 0.91 8.95
N ARG A 146 0.29 0.83 8.90
CA ARG A 146 1.09 0.21 9.96
C ARG A 146 0.87 0.87 11.31
N SER A 147 0.89 2.19 11.38
CA SER A 147 0.73 2.92 12.65
C SER A 147 -0.61 2.58 13.32
N ARG A 148 -1.68 2.49 12.54
CA ARG A 148 -3.00 2.11 13.02
C ARG A 148 -3.07 0.64 13.44
N LEU A 149 -2.59 -0.27 12.61
CA LEU A 149 -2.63 -1.71 12.92
C LEU A 149 -1.74 -2.09 14.10
N GLN A 150 -0.61 -1.41 14.28
CA GLN A 150 0.27 -1.62 15.43
C GLN A 150 -0.39 -1.15 16.73
N TYR A 151 -1.14 -0.04 16.69
CA TYR A 151 -1.92 0.42 17.84
C TYR A 151 -3.02 -0.59 18.24
N VAL A 152 -3.69 -1.19 17.26
CA VAL A 152 -4.75 -2.20 17.49
C VAL A 152 -4.16 -3.59 17.83
N GLY A 153 -2.85 -3.79 17.65
CA GLY A 153 -2.19 -5.08 17.89
C GLY A 153 -2.39 -6.11 16.77
N LEU A 154 -2.82 -5.68 15.58
CA LEU A 154 -3.00 -6.58 14.43
C LEU A 154 -1.74 -6.68 13.57
N TRP A 155 -0.83 -5.71 13.64
CA TRP A 155 0.38 -5.73 12.82
C TRP A 155 1.28 -6.94 13.17
N GLY A 156 1.57 -7.79 12.18
CA GLY A 156 2.34 -9.03 12.33
C GLY A 156 1.52 -10.25 12.78
N LEU A 157 0.22 -10.08 13.06
CA LEU A 157 -0.64 -11.20 13.45
C LEU A 157 -0.84 -12.17 12.27
N GLY A 158 -0.72 -13.48 12.50
CA GLY A 158 -0.93 -14.49 11.45
C GLY A 158 0.17 -14.61 10.39
N GLY A 159 1.33 -13.96 10.57
CA GLY A 159 2.50 -14.15 9.72
C GLY A 159 3.60 -13.10 9.89
N LEU A 160 4.85 -13.56 9.91
CA LEU A 160 6.08 -12.78 10.09
C LEU A 160 6.24 -11.67 9.05
N ASN A 161 6.21 -10.41 9.48
CA ASN A 161 6.64 -9.31 8.62
C ASN A 161 8.16 -9.29 8.50
N GLY A 162 8.68 -8.69 7.41
CA GLY A 162 10.13 -8.66 7.13
C GLY A 162 11.01 -7.96 8.20
N GLY A 163 10.42 -7.19 9.13
CA GLY A 163 11.14 -6.68 10.31
C GLY A 163 11.27 -7.74 11.41
N ASP A 164 10.20 -8.49 11.65
CA ASP A 164 10.17 -9.59 12.60
C ASP A 164 11.07 -10.75 12.15
N ALA A 165 11.27 -10.91 10.83
CA ALA A 165 12.22 -11.89 10.27
C ALA A 165 13.69 -11.56 10.62
N ILE A 166 14.07 -10.28 10.67
CA ILE A 166 15.42 -9.84 11.09
C ILE A 166 15.59 -10.05 12.59
N ASP A 167 14.56 -9.75 13.37
CA ASP A 167 14.55 -10.03 14.81
C ASP A 167 14.56 -11.55 15.09
N GLU A 168 13.96 -12.35 14.22
CA GLU A 168 14.05 -13.81 14.26
C GLU A 168 15.43 -14.33 13.88
N ASP A 169 16.07 -13.79 12.86
CA ASP A 169 17.45 -14.16 12.53
C ASP A 169 18.41 -13.78 13.66
N ARG A 170 18.20 -12.64 14.32
CA ARG A 170 18.91 -12.29 15.55
C ARG A 170 18.63 -13.28 16.67
N LYS A 171 17.36 -13.61 16.94
CA LYS A 171 17.02 -14.63 17.95
C LYS A 171 17.57 -16.00 17.62
N ARG A 172 17.61 -16.40 16.35
CA ARG A 172 18.23 -17.66 15.90
C ARG A 172 19.72 -17.66 16.19
N LEU A 173 20.41 -16.54 15.92
CA LEU A 173 21.82 -16.36 16.27
C LEU A 173 22.05 -16.37 17.78
N ASP A 174 21.18 -15.73 18.56
CA ASP A 174 21.27 -15.69 20.02
C ASP A 174 20.96 -17.06 20.66
N GLU A 175 19.93 -17.78 20.17
CA GLU A 175 19.53 -19.11 20.63
C GLU A 175 20.49 -20.21 20.19
N ALA A 176 21.35 -19.94 19.20
CA ALA A 176 22.42 -20.84 18.79
C ALA A 176 23.49 -21.00 19.89
N PHE A 177 23.56 -20.09 20.87
CA PHE A 177 24.53 -20.14 21.96
C PHE A 177 23.83 -20.21 23.33
N VAL A 178 24.32 -21.08 24.21
CA VAL A 178 23.90 -21.20 25.61
C VAL A 178 25.02 -20.64 26.49
N VAL A 179 24.67 -19.73 27.41
CA VAL A 179 25.60 -19.21 28.41
C VAL A 179 25.68 -20.19 29.59
N GLY A 180 26.86 -20.78 29.80
CA GLY A 180 27.12 -21.68 30.92
C GLY A 180 27.26 -20.95 32.26
N PRO A 181 27.32 -21.70 33.38
CA PRO A 181 27.38 -21.14 34.75
C PRO A 181 28.58 -20.21 35.03
N ALA A 182 29.58 -20.17 34.15
CA ALA A 182 30.77 -19.32 34.23
C ALA A 182 30.81 -18.22 33.14
N GLY A 183 29.72 -18.00 32.40
CA GLY A 183 29.68 -17.02 31.30
C GLY A 183 30.24 -17.54 29.96
N THR A 184 30.61 -18.81 29.88
CA THR A 184 31.10 -19.45 28.64
C THR A 184 29.97 -19.64 27.64
N LEU A 185 30.15 -19.17 26.40
CA LEU A 185 29.22 -19.41 25.29
C LEU A 185 29.51 -20.78 24.68
N ALA A 186 28.56 -21.73 24.80
CA ALA A 186 28.64 -23.01 24.11
C ALA A 186 27.55 -23.08 23.03
N PRO A 187 27.80 -23.62 21.83
CA PRO A 187 26.75 -23.83 20.85
C PRO A 187 25.67 -24.76 21.43
N ARG A 188 24.40 -24.37 21.31
CA ARG A 188 23.26 -25.19 21.74
C ARG A 188 23.30 -26.52 20.97
N ALA A 189 23.15 -27.64 21.69
CA ALA A 189 23.06 -28.96 21.08
C ALA A 189 22.01 -28.96 19.95
N TRP A 190 22.45 -29.40 18.76
CA TRP A 190 21.74 -29.35 17.49
C TRP A 190 20.25 -29.72 17.63
N SER A 191 19.36 -28.73 17.65
CA SER A 191 17.94 -28.95 17.39
C SER A 191 17.82 -29.17 15.88
N GLY A 192 17.56 -30.40 15.43
CA GLY A 192 17.69 -30.85 14.04
C GLY A 192 17.14 -29.90 12.96
N TRP A 193 17.49 -30.14 11.69
CA TRP A 193 17.18 -29.30 10.53
C TRP A 193 15.71 -28.81 10.40
N THR A 194 14.74 -29.46 11.07
CA THR A 194 13.32 -29.09 11.06
C THR A 194 12.88 -28.18 12.21
N ALA A 195 13.65 -28.05 13.30
CA ALA A 195 13.19 -27.38 14.53
C ALA A 195 12.76 -25.92 14.33
N GLY A 196 13.48 -25.19 13.47
CA GLY A 196 13.11 -23.80 13.11
C GLY A 196 11.82 -23.72 12.29
N ARG A 197 11.63 -24.66 11.34
CA ARG A 197 10.43 -24.75 10.51
C ARG A 197 9.21 -25.14 11.36
N ASP A 198 9.37 -26.09 12.25
CA ASP A 198 8.32 -26.55 13.17
C ASP A 198 7.90 -25.45 14.17
N ALA A 199 8.84 -24.58 14.58
CA ALA A 199 8.54 -23.43 15.42
C ALA A 199 7.77 -22.33 14.65
N GLU A 200 8.19 -22.03 13.42
CA GLU A 200 7.52 -21.07 12.55
C GLU A 200 6.09 -21.52 12.20
N GLU A 201 5.91 -22.79 11.85
CA GLU A 201 4.60 -23.36 11.57
C GLU A 201 3.65 -23.30 12.78
N ARG A 202 4.15 -23.57 13.98
CA ARG A 202 3.36 -23.45 15.22
C ARG A 202 2.93 -22.01 15.48
N ARG A 203 3.84 -21.04 15.31
CA ARG A 203 3.54 -19.61 15.46
C ARG A 203 2.52 -19.16 14.42
N LYS A 204 2.69 -19.59 13.17
CA LYS A 204 1.73 -19.32 12.10
C LYS A 204 0.35 -19.84 12.46
N LYS A 205 0.23 -21.12 12.82
CA LYS A 205 -1.05 -21.72 13.24
C LYS A 205 -1.68 -20.98 14.42
N TRP A 206 -0.87 -20.61 15.42
CA TRP A 206 -1.34 -19.84 16.57
C TRP A 206 -1.84 -18.44 16.18
N GLY A 207 -1.09 -17.72 15.34
CA GLY A 207 -1.51 -16.41 14.83
C GLY A 207 -2.73 -16.48 13.91
N GLU A 208 -2.90 -17.56 13.15
CA GLU A 208 -4.11 -17.83 12.37
C GLU A 208 -5.34 -18.07 13.27
N GLN A 209 -5.16 -18.80 14.38
CA GLN A 209 -6.21 -19.01 15.39
C GLN A 209 -6.61 -17.70 16.09
N GLU A 210 -5.62 -16.91 16.52
CA GLU A 210 -5.89 -15.62 17.16
C GLU A 210 -6.56 -14.63 16.18
N LEU A 211 -6.15 -14.65 14.91
CA LEU A 211 -6.82 -13.89 13.85
C LEU A 211 -8.27 -14.36 13.66
N GLU A 212 -8.52 -15.67 13.65
CA GLU A 212 -9.86 -16.23 13.57
C GLU A 212 -10.74 -15.80 14.75
N GLU A 213 -10.23 -15.89 15.98
CA GLU A 213 -10.93 -15.42 17.19
C GLU A 213 -11.26 -13.92 17.08
N LYS A 214 -10.31 -13.11 16.59
CA LYS A 214 -10.52 -11.69 16.40
C LYS A 214 -11.59 -11.40 15.35
N ILE A 215 -11.54 -12.08 14.20
CA ILE A 215 -12.56 -11.97 13.15
C ILE A 215 -13.92 -12.34 13.74
N ARG A 216 -14.02 -13.43 14.53
CA ARG A 216 -15.27 -13.81 15.19
C ARG A 216 -15.80 -12.73 16.12
N SER A 217 -14.93 -12.19 16.98
CA SER A 217 -15.31 -11.12 17.91
C SER A 217 -15.87 -9.88 17.20
N VAL A 218 -15.39 -9.58 15.98
CA VAL A 218 -15.81 -8.40 15.21
C VAL A 218 -17.10 -8.66 14.43
N PHE A 219 -17.23 -9.83 13.80
CA PHE A 219 -18.36 -10.14 12.91
C PHE A 219 -19.57 -10.74 13.62
N ASP A 220 -19.41 -11.42 14.75
CA ASP A 220 -20.55 -11.98 15.51
C ASP A 220 -21.59 -10.92 15.91
N PRO A 221 -21.21 -9.71 16.38
CA PRO A 221 -22.17 -8.62 16.61
C PRO A 221 -22.88 -8.15 15.34
N ILE A 222 -22.17 -8.08 14.22
CA ILE A 222 -22.73 -7.63 12.92
C ILE A 222 -23.77 -8.64 12.43
N VAL A 223 -23.46 -9.93 12.50
CA VAL A 223 -24.35 -11.02 12.10
C VAL A 223 -25.57 -11.07 13.00
N ARG A 224 -25.37 -10.94 14.31
CA ARG A 224 -26.49 -10.87 15.27
C ARG A 224 -27.40 -9.69 15.00
N ARG A 225 -26.84 -8.56 14.56
CA ARG A 225 -27.61 -7.37 14.19
C ARG A 225 -28.35 -7.56 12.87
N LEU A 226 -27.74 -8.20 11.88
CA LEU A 226 -28.39 -8.51 10.60
C LEU A 226 -29.54 -9.51 10.78
N GLY A 227 -29.35 -10.50 11.65
CA GLY A 227 -30.35 -11.55 11.86
C GLY A 227 -30.70 -12.28 10.57
N ASP A 228 -32.01 -12.51 10.38
CA ASP A 228 -32.57 -13.14 9.18
C ASP A 228 -33.08 -12.09 8.16
N GLU A 229 -32.81 -10.80 8.40
CA GLU A 229 -33.28 -9.71 7.56
C GLU A 229 -32.49 -9.59 6.24
N LEU A 230 -33.11 -8.94 5.25
CA LEU A 230 -32.47 -8.72 3.95
C LEU A 230 -31.35 -7.68 4.04
N TYR A 231 -31.58 -6.62 4.81
CA TYR A 231 -30.66 -5.50 5.08
C TYR A 231 -30.73 -5.12 6.56
N PHE A 232 -29.82 -4.28 7.05
CA PHE A 232 -29.80 -3.87 8.47
C PHE A 232 -31.05 -3.14 8.96
N PHE A 233 -31.81 -2.54 8.03
CA PHE A 233 -33.08 -1.87 8.29
C PHE A 233 -34.19 -2.48 7.41
N GLU A 234 -34.20 -3.81 7.31
CA GLU A 234 -35.23 -4.64 6.65
C GLU A 234 -35.24 -4.54 5.12
N ASN A 235 -35.88 -3.51 4.54
CA ASN A 235 -36.37 -3.58 3.17
C ASN A 235 -35.51 -2.88 2.10
N ARG A 236 -34.59 -1.99 2.51
CA ARG A 236 -33.73 -1.24 1.57
C ARG A 236 -32.29 -1.17 2.06
N PRO A 237 -31.31 -1.21 1.14
CA PRO A 237 -29.92 -1.02 1.51
C PRO A 237 -29.69 0.43 1.97
N THR A 238 -29.03 0.57 3.11
CA THR A 238 -28.62 1.85 3.71
C THR A 238 -27.15 2.13 3.46
N THR A 239 -26.67 3.32 3.83
CA THR A 239 -25.23 3.62 3.76
C THR A 239 -24.40 2.66 4.63
N MET A 240 -24.95 2.17 5.73
CA MET A 240 -24.33 1.14 6.57
C MET A 240 -24.16 -0.19 5.81
N ASP A 241 -25.21 -0.64 5.12
CA ASP A 241 -25.16 -1.85 4.28
C ASP A 241 -24.08 -1.71 3.20
N LEU A 242 -24.01 -0.56 2.54
CA LEU A 242 -23.02 -0.27 1.50
C LEU A 242 -21.59 -0.22 2.06
N LEU A 243 -21.40 0.29 3.28
CA LEU A 243 -20.10 0.34 3.93
C LEU A 243 -19.57 -1.08 4.22
N LEU A 244 -20.41 -1.93 4.82
CA LEU A 244 -20.04 -3.32 5.06
C LEU A 244 -19.81 -4.06 3.73
N PHE A 245 -20.70 -3.86 2.77
CA PHE A 245 -20.59 -4.42 1.43
C PHE A 245 -19.24 -4.10 0.80
N ALA A 246 -18.81 -2.84 0.81
CA ALA A 246 -17.54 -2.43 0.22
C ALA A 246 -16.33 -3.16 0.83
N GLN A 247 -16.32 -3.32 2.16
CA GLN A 247 -15.25 -4.06 2.85
C GLN A 247 -15.27 -5.55 2.48
N LEU A 248 -16.46 -6.18 2.49
CA LEU A 248 -16.63 -7.58 2.13
C LEU A 248 -16.28 -7.85 0.66
N THR A 249 -16.75 -7.01 -0.26
CA THR A 249 -16.42 -7.07 -1.69
C THR A 249 -14.90 -7.00 -1.89
N PHE A 250 -14.22 -6.12 -1.16
CA PHE A 250 -12.78 -5.99 -1.26
C PHE A 250 -12.04 -7.26 -0.84
N ILE A 251 -12.59 -8.09 0.04
CA ILE A 251 -11.95 -9.34 0.47
C ILE A 251 -12.41 -10.56 -0.32
N LEU A 252 -13.70 -10.62 -0.67
CA LEU A 252 -14.34 -11.80 -1.25
C LEU A 252 -14.14 -11.90 -2.77
N THR A 253 -13.96 -10.78 -3.46
CA THR A 253 -13.89 -10.73 -4.93
C THR A 253 -12.51 -11.03 -5.51
N PRO A 254 -11.41 -10.43 -5.03
CA PRO A 254 -10.09 -10.69 -5.60
C PRO A 254 -9.50 -12.01 -5.10
N THR A 255 -8.58 -12.58 -5.88
CA THR A 255 -7.84 -13.77 -5.48
C THR A 255 -6.66 -13.38 -4.58
N LEU A 256 -6.73 -13.76 -3.31
CA LEU A 256 -5.68 -13.48 -2.33
C LEU A 256 -4.68 -14.64 -2.23
N PRO A 257 -3.36 -14.37 -2.21
CA PRO A 257 -2.32 -15.38 -1.97
C PRO A 257 -2.53 -16.13 -0.67
N ASN A 258 -2.89 -15.42 0.40
CA ASN A 258 -3.37 -15.97 1.65
C ASN A 258 -4.89 -15.69 1.79
N PRO A 259 -5.75 -16.69 1.53
CA PRO A 259 -7.21 -16.55 1.54
C PRO A 259 -7.85 -16.89 2.90
N LEU A 260 -7.15 -16.80 4.03
CA LEU A 260 -7.73 -17.16 5.34
C LEU A 260 -9.01 -16.39 5.66
N PHE A 261 -8.96 -15.05 5.56
CA PHE A 261 -10.11 -14.21 5.86
C PHE A 261 -11.32 -14.48 4.94
N PRO A 262 -11.21 -14.49 3.60
CA PRO A 262 -12.35 -14.81 2.75
C PRO A 262 -12.88 -16.24 2.99
N ASN A 263 -12.00 -17.22 3.26
CA ASN A 263 -12.44 -18.58 3.55
C ASN A 263 -13.22 -18.66 4.87
N LEU A 264 -12.80 -17.91 5.89
CA LEU A 264 -13.50 -17.83 7.17
C LEU A 264 -14.88 -17.19 6.99
N ILE A 265 -14.98 -16.07 6.26
CA ILE A 265 -16.28 -15.44 5.97
C ILE A 265 -17.22 -16.40 5.23
N ARG A 266 -16.72 -17.11 4.21
CA ARG A 266 -17.52 -18.07 3.44
C ARG A 266 -17.99 -19.27 4.24
N SER A 267 -17.19 -19.73 5.21
CA SER A 267 -17.50 -20.92 6.02
C SER A 267 -18.37 -20.61 7.23
N HIS A 268 -18.10 -19.52 7.95
CA HIS A 268 -18.73 -19.21 9.23
C HIS A 268 -19.87 -18.19 9.13
N TYR A 269 -19.89 -17.37 8.09
CA TYR A 269 -20.85 -16.26 7.95
C TYR A 269 -21.62 -16.30 6.62
N PRO A 270 -22.36 -17.38 6.32
CA PRO A 270 -23.12 -17.50 5.07
C PRO A 270 -24.22 -16.45 4.93
N THR A 271 -24.76 -15.93 6.04
CA THR A 271 -25.74 -14.84 6.05
C THR A 271 -25.14 -13.53 5.52
N LEU A 272 -23.90 -13.22 5.88
CA LEU A 272 -23.17 -12.06 5.35
C LEU A 272 -22.81 -12.20 3.88
N VAL A 273 -22.43 -13.41 3.46
CA VAL A 273 -22.19 -13.69 2.03
C VAL A 273 -23.48 -13.49 1.23
N SER A 274 -24.59 -13.99 1.75
CA SER A 274 -25.91 -13.79 1.12
C SER A 274 -26.30 -12.31 1.06
N HIS A 275 -26.04 -11.54 2.13
CA HIS A 275 -26.24 -10.09 2.17
C HIS A 275 -25.37 -9.37 1.13
N HIS A 276 -24.09 -9.70 1.06
CA HIS A 276 -23.16 -9.18 0.05
C HIS A 276 -23.66 -9.44 -1.37
N ASP A 277 -24.06 -10.69 -1.66
CA ASP A 277 -24.50 -11.09 -3.00
C ASP A 277 -25.80 -10.39 -3.40
N ARG A 278 -26.73 -10.18 -2.45
CA ARG A 278 -27.95 -9.38 -2.67
C ARG A 278 -27.62 -7.95 -3.10
N ILE A 279 -26.72 -7.27 -2.39
CA ILE A 279 -26.31 -5.90 -2.73
C ILE A 279 -25.57 -5.86 -4.06
N LEU A 280 -24.69 -6.83 -4.32
CA LEU A 280 -23.98 -6.95 -5.59
C LEU A 280 -24.97 -7.06 -6.77
N SER A 281 -25.96 -7.95 -6.65
CA SER A 281 -27.02 -8.12 -7.65
C SER A 281 -27.88 -6.86 -7.81
N LEU A 282 -28.17 -6.15 -6.73
CA LEU A 282 -28.94 -4.90 -6.77
C LEU A 282 -28.18 -3.79 -7.52
N LEU A 283 -26.89 -3.60 -7.21
CA LEU A 283 -26.08 -2.52 -7.77
C LEU A 283 -25.69 -2.76 -9.24
N LEU A 284 -25.35 -4.00 -9.58
CA LEU A 284 -24.80 -4.36 -10.88
C LEU A 284 -25.78 -5.12 -11.79
N GLN A 285 -26.99 -5.46 -11.34
CA GLN A 285 -28.00 -6.19 -12.13
C GLN A 285 -27.43 -7.46 -12.79
N ASN A 286 -26.64 -8.24 -12.04
CA ASN A 286 -25.91 -9.43 -12.49
C ASN A 286 -24.78 -9.17 -13.52
N GLN A 287 -24.34 -7.92 -13.67
CA GLN A 287 -23.13 -7.57 -14.40
C GLN A 287 -21.91 -7.58 -13.46
N SER A 288 -20.71 -7.51 -14.04
CA SER A 288 -19.48 -7.38 -13.28
C SER A 288 -19.11 -5.91 -13.10
N TRP A 289 -18.23 -5.63 -12.15
CA TRP A 289 -17.63 -4.30 -11.93
C TRP A 289 -16.99 -3.67 -13.18
N SER A 290 -16.73 -4.45 -14.23
CA SER A 290 -16.29 -3.95 -15.53
C SER A 290 -17.34 -3.09 -16.27
N SER A 291 -18.63 -3.23 -15.96
CA SER A 291 -19.71 -2.49 -16.63
C SER A 291 -19.84 -1.03 -16.17
N ILE A 292 -19.20 -0.66 -15.06
CA ILE A 292 -19.22 0.71 -14.54
C ILE A 292 -18.55 1.65 -15.56
N PRO A 293 -19.17 2.81 -15.89
CA PRO A 293 -18.60 3.78 -16.80
C PRO A 293 -17.21 4.25 -16.33
N ARG A 294 -16.17 3.91 -17.09
CA ARG A 294 -14.78 4.30 -16.82
C ARG A 294 -14.34 5.40 -17.78
N LEU A 295 -13.88 6.51 -17.21
CA LEU A 295 -13.19 7.55 -17.96
C LEU A 295 -11.72 7.18 -18.02
N THR A 296 -11.23 6.89 -19.23
CA THR A 296 -9.81 6.66 -19.45
C THR A 296 -9.07 8.00 -19.36
N THR A 297 -8.12 8.10 -18.43
CA THR A 297 -7.15 9.19 -18.46
C THR A 297 -6.19 8.87 -19.61
N PRO A 298 -5.96 9.77 -20.60
CA PRO A 298 -4.88 9.56 -21.55
C PRO A 298 -3.59 9.59 -20.75
N THR A 299 -2.92 8.44 -20.65
CA THR A 299 -1.58 8.35 -20.10
C THR A 299 -0.68 9.20 -20.99
N SER A 300 -0.44 10.46 -20.60
CA SER A 300 0.69 11.21 -21.15
C SER A 300 1.93 10.54 -20.57
N THR A 301 2.38 9.48 -21.25
CA THR A 301 3.68 8.86 -21.06
C THR A 301 4.74 9.85 -21.55
N THR A 302 4.86 11.00 -20.88
CA THR A 302 6.16 11.66 -20.82
C THR A 302 6.91 10.90 -19.74
N GLN A 303 7.64 9.86 -20.16
CA GLN A 303 8.71 9.28 -19.37
C GLN A 303 9.68 10.43 -19.06
N LYS A 304 9.50 11.11 -17.94
CA LYS A 304 10.53 11.99 -17.41
C LYS A 304 11.64 11.07 -16.94
N THR A 305 12.57 10.80 -17.86
CA THR A 305 13.77 10.01 -17.58
C THR A 305 14.50 10.66 -16.40
N TYR A 306 15.18 9.87 -15.55
CA TYR A 306 15.97 10.35 -14.40
C TYR A 306 16.77 11.63 -14.71
N ILE A 307 17.29 11.71 -15.93
CA ILE A 307 18.06 12.84 -16.46
C ILE A 307 17.29 14.17 -16.41
N ASP A 308 15.98 14.18 -16.69
CA ASP A 308 15.19 15.42 -16.74
C ASP A 308 14.84 15.98 -15.35
N SER A 309 14.68 15.10 -14.35
CA SER A 309 14.49 15.50 -12.94
C SER A 309 15.78 16.04 -12.33
N PHE A 310 16.94 15.49 -12.70
CA PHE A 310 18.21 16.09 -12.33
C PHE A 310 18.48 17.39 -13.09
N LYS A 311 18.16 17.45 -14.40
CA LYS A 311 18.34 18.68 -15.19
C LYS A 311 17.55 19.85 -14.63
N SER A 312 16.31 19.67 -14.18
CA SER A 312 15.54 20.79 -13.58
C SER A 312 16.18 21.29 -12.28
N LEU A 313 16.74 20.40 -11.47
CA LEU A 313 17.48 20.76 -10.26
C LEU A 313 18.82 21.46 -10.54
N PHE A 314 19.43 21.21 -11.71
CA PHE A 314 20.75 21.73 -12.07
C PHE A 314 20.73 22.92 -13.05
N PHE A 315 19.68 23.08 -13.86
CA PHE A 315 19.67 24.02 -14.99
C PHE A 315 18.47 24.98 -15.01
N ASP A 316 17.45 24.80 -14.18
CA ASP A 316 16.29 25.69 -14.17
C ASP A 316 16.39 26.71 -13.03
N SER A 317 17.01 27.86 -13.30
CA SER A 317 16.81 29.05 -12.48
C SER A 317 15.47 29.67 -12.91
N PRO A 318 14.53 29.94 -11.99
CA PRO A 318 13.31 30.67 -12.34
C PRO A 318 13.70 32.08 -12.80
N ILE A 319 13.40 32.41 -14.06
CA ILE A 319 13.52 33.77 -14.60
C ILE A 319 12.54 34.65 -13.81
N PRO A 320 13.00 35.63 -13.01
CA PRO A 320 12.10 36.63 -12.44
C PRO A 320 11.75 37.63 -13.55
N VAL A 321 10.45 37.83 -13.76
CA VAL A 321 9.90 38.88 -14.61
C VAL A 321 10.43 40.24 -14.13
N GLN A 322 11.06 40.97 -15.05
CA GLN A 322 11.79 42.20 -14.80
C GLN A 322 10.85 43.40 -14.59
N SER A 323 11.18 44.21 -13.59
CA SER A 323 11.02 45.66 -13.61
C SER A 323 12.36 46.29 -13.26
N GLU A 324 12.92 46.98 -14.27
CA GLU A 324 13.89 48.09 -14.29
C GLU A 324 15.06 48.11 -13.28
N ASP A 325 16.27 47.77 -13.76
CA ASP A 325 17.48 48.62 -13.68
C ASP A 325 18.68 47.97 -14.41
N LYS A 326 19.14 48.59 -15.51
CA LYS A 326 20.14 48.02 -16.46
C LYS A 326 21.56 47.92 -15.90
N ASP A 327 21.89 48.63 -14.83
CA ASP A 327 23.23 48.60 -14.23
C ASP A 327 23.40 47.45 -13.21
N ASP A 328 22.30 46.96 -12.64
CA ASP A 328 22.31 45.81 -11.72
C ASP A 328 22.31 44.47 -12.47
N GLU A 329 21.78 44.40 -13.70
CA GLU A 329 21.85 43.20 -14.55
C GLU A 329 23.28 42.80 -14.89
N LYS A 330 24.16 43.75 -15.24
CA LYS A 330 25.56 43.43 -15.58
C LYS A 330 26.34 42.94 -14.38
N LYS A 331 26.11 43.50 -13.19
CA LYS A 331 26.76 43.08 -11.94
C LYS A 331 26.26 41.71 -11.47
N LYS A 332 24.95 41.45 -11.55
CA LYS A 332 24.38 40.13 -11.24
C LYS A 332 24.88 39.05 -12.22
N SER A 333 25.00 39.37 -13.52
CA SER A 333 25.54 38.44 -14.54
C SER A 333 27.00 38.06 -14.30
N GLU A 334 27.86 39.01 -13.91
CA GLU A 334 29.27 38.75 -13.56
C GLU A 334 29.40 37.90 -12.27
N GLN A 335 28.58 38.19 -11.25
CA GLN A 335 28.55 37.39 -10.01
C GLN A 335 28.05 35.97 -10.28
N GLU A 336 26.97 35.80 -11.05
CA GLU A 336 26.41 34.50 -11.39
C GLU A 336 27.42 33.64 -12.18
N LYS A 337 28.20 34.24 -13.10
CA LYS A 337 29.31 33.55 -13.78
C LYS A 337 30.42 33.12 -12.83
N LYS A 338 30.76 33.94 -11.82
CA LYS A 338 31.75 33.57 -10.79
C LYS A 338 31.24 32.44 -9.89
N PHE A 339 29.98 32.49 -9.47
CA PHE A 339 29.35 31.41 -8.70
C PHE A 339 29.28 30.10 -9.49
N ARG A 340 28.97 30.17 -10.80
CA ARG A 340 28.95 29.00 -11.68
C ARG A 340 30.33 28.37 -11.84
N ARG A 341 31.37 29.18 -12.02
CA ARG A 341 32.77 28.71 -12.05
C ARG A 341 33.18 28.11 -10.72
N GLY A 342 32.85 28.77 -9.60
CA GLY A 342 33.15 28.28 -8.25
C GLY A 342 32.49 26.92 -7.97
N ARG A 343 31.22 26.75 -8.36
CA ARG A 343 30.52 25.46 -8.29
C ARG A 343 31.24 24.39 -9.11
N TRP A 344 31.56 24.67 -10.37
CA TRP A 344 32.26 23.70 -11.23
C TRP A 344 33.65 23.33 -10.68
N LEU A 345 34.38 24.28 -10.11
CA LEU A 345 35.68 24.06 -9.50
C LEU A 345 35.58 23.20 -8.24
N TRP A 346 34.56 23.45 -7.41
CA TRP A 346 34.28 22.63 -6.24
C TRP A 346 33.90 21.20 -6.63
N PHE A 347 33.03 21.01 -7.64
CA PHE A 347 32.67 19.68 -8.14
C PHE A 347 33.87 18.94 -8.73
N ALA A 348 34.70 19.60 -9.54
CA ALA A 348 35.91 19.00 -10.06
C ALA A 348 36.86 18.57 -8.92
N GLY A 349 37.04 19.42 -7.90
CA GLY A 349 37.83 19.08 -6.71
C GLY A 349 37.26 17.89 -5.94
N ALA A 350 35.94 17.85 -5.73
CA ALA A 350 35.27 16.75 -5.04
C ALA A 350 35.37 15.42 -5.81
N SER A 351 35.21 15.46 -7.14
CA SER A 351 35.36 14.26 -7.98
C SER A 351 36.79 13.74 -7.98
N VAL A 352 37.80 14.61 -8.08
CA VAL A 352 39.21 14.21 -8.00
C VAL A 352 39.54 13.63 -6.62
N ALA A 353 39.04 14.23 -5.54
CA ALA A 353 39.21 13.70 -4.18
C ALA A 353 38.55 12.33 -4.00
N MET A 354 37.34 12.13 -4.55
CA MET A 354 36.63 10.85 -4.51
C MET A 354 37.38 9.76 -5.28
N ILE A 355 37.87 10.06 -6.49
CA ILE A 355 38.68 9.12 -7.29
C ILE A 355 39.99 8.81 -6.57
N GLY A 356 40.66 9.83 -6.02
CA GLY A 356 41.88 9.66 -5.23
C GLY A 356 41.67 8.78 -3.99
N TYR A 357 40.55 8.94 -3.30
CA TYR A 357 40.17 8.08 -2.19
C TYR A 357 39.88 6.64 -2.62
N LEU A 358 39.14 6.43 -3.73
CA LEU A 358 38.84 5.10 -4.25
C LEU A 358 40.11 4.34 -4.69
N LEU A 359 41.07 5.04 -5.29
CA LEU A 359 42.36 4.48 -5.67
C LEU A 359 43.27 4.23 -4.44
N GLY A 360 43.31 5.18 -3.49
CA GLY A 360 44.18 5.08 -2.30
C GLY A 360 43.66 4.12 -1.22
N SER A 361 42.35 3.86 -1.17
CA SER A 361 41.75 2.91 -0.22
C SER A 361 41.89 1.45 -0.64
N GLY A 362 42.39 1.17 -1.85
CA GLY A 362 42.57 -0.19 -2.36
C GLY A 362 41.25 -0.92 -2.70
N ILE A 363 40.12 -0.21 -2.76
CA ILE A 363 38.80 -0.78 -3.10
C ILE A 363 38.70 -1.20 -4.57
N VAL A 364 39.55 -0.66 -5.45
CA VAL A 364 39.58 -1.00 -6.88
C VAL A 364 41.00 -1.41 -7.29
N SER A 365 41.22 -2.70 -7.51
CA SER A 365 42.44 -3.23 -8.13
C SER A 365 42.25 -3.32 -9.65
N PHE A 366 43.06 -2.59 -10.41
CA PHE A 366 43.12 -2.75 -11.86
C PHE A 366 44.14 -3.85 -12.19
N GLU A 367 43.64 -5.04 -12.47
CA GLU A 367 44.45 -6.14 -13.01
C GLU A 367 44.62 -5.90 -14.52
N PHE A 368 45.82 -5.46 -14.93
CA PHE A 368 46.17 -5.38 -16.34
C PHE A 368 46.57 -6.79 -16.79
N ALA A 369 45.66 -7.49 -17.47
CA ALA A 369 45.99 -8.73 -18.15
C ALA A 369 46.97 -8.45 -19.29
N SER A 370 48.24 -8.80 -19.10
CA SER A 370 49.21 -9.00 -20.18
C SER A 370 49.30 -10.50 -20.49
N GLU A 371 49.08 -10.87 -21.75
CA GLU A 371 49.29 -12.21 -22.30
C GLU A 371 50.71 -12.74 -22.07
N HIS A 372 50.81 -14.08 -21.97
CA HIS A 372 51.96 -14.98 -21.81
C HIS A 372 52.46 -15.19 -20.35
N GLU A 373 52.63 -16.40 -19.84
CA GLU A 373 52.30 -17.78 -20.24
C GLU A 373 52.62 -18.67 -19.03
N GLU A 374 52.08 -19.89 -19.02
CA GLU A 374 52.48 -21.07 -18.25
C GLU A 374 51.90 -21.34 -16.85
N GLU A 375 51.30 -22.53 -16.80
CA GLU A 375 50.71 -23.29 -15.71
C GLU A 375 51.77 -23.74 -14.70
N GLU A 376 51.48 -23.65 -13.40
CA GLU A 376 52.06 -24.58 -12.42
C GLU A 376 51.10 -24.75 -11.23
N GLU A 377 50.68 -26.00 -11.03
CA GLU A 377 49.80 -26.46 -9.96
C GLU A 377 50.55 -26.46 -8.62
N GLU A 378 50.12 -25.67 -7.63
CA GLU A 378 50.62 -25.79 -6.26
C GLU A 378 49.74 -26.73 -5.42
N GLN A 379 50.31 -27.91 -5.15
CA GLN A 379 49.87 -28.87 -4.13
C GLN A 379 49.86 -28.22 -2.74
N VAL A 380 48.71 -28.26 -2.07
CA VAL A 380 48.60 -27.93 -0.65
C VAL A 380 48.97 -29.17 0.16
N VAL A 381 50.14 -29.13 0.81
CA VAL A 381 50.62 -30.10 1.81
C VAL A 381 49.88 -29.83 3.13
N PHE A 382 49.31 -30.88 3.72
CA PHE A 382 48.76 -30.90 5.08
C PHE A 382 49.90 -31.15 6.06
N ASP A 383 50.12 -30.24 7.02
CA ASP A 383 50.86 -30.53 8.25
C ASP A 383 49.82 -30.82 9.35
N ASP A 384 49.75 -32.10 9.75
CA ASP A 384 49.14 -32.55 10.99
C ASP A 384 50.20 -32.45 12.09
N ASP A 385 50.04 -31.52 13.03
CA ASP A 385 50.78 -31.52 14.30
C ASP A 385 50.00 -32.34 15.34
N GLU A 386 50.72 -33.31 15.89
CA GLU A 386 50.35 -34.23 16.96
C GLU A 386 50.07 -33.51 18.29
N ASP A 387 48.99 -33.92 18.98
CA ASP A 387 48.86 -33.75 20.43
C ASP A 387 48.98 -35.15 21.09
N GLU A 388 50.09 -35.35 21.79
CA GLU A 388 50.32 -36.46 22.74
C GLU A 388 49.57 -36.20 24.06
N GLU A 389 48.62 -37.07 24.42
CA GLU A 389 48.59 -37.89 25.67
C GLU A 389 47.40 -38.86 25.71
#